data_AF-A0A497FZ08-F1
#
_entry.id   AF-A0A497FZ08-F1
#
_cell.length_a   1.000
_cell.length_b   1.000
_cell.length_c   1.000
_cell.angle_alpha   90.00
_cell.angle_beta   90.00
_cell.angle_gamma   90.00
#
_symmetry.space_group_name_H-M   'P 1'
#
loop_
_entity.id
_entity.type
_entity.pdbx_description
1 polymer ?
#
loop_
_entity_poly.entity_id
_entity_poly.type
_entity_poly.pdbx_seq_one_letter_code
_entity_poly.pdbx_strand_id
1 'polypeptide(L)'
;MDQCSLYVFIDRSVDTYALIVVEERNLPSLRRALKWVVHFKKLSRREEKSFLGAFRRRFRKVMRYLTYSRLMYSPEEIHRFLSSLNLVKYTIYCDDSLSKWLKRKGYRVIPESRTPSNLRSLMLLVDNLANYSRIMHKKGKLEKIRELVK
;
A
#
# COMPACT_ATOMS: atom_id res chain seq x y z
N MET A 1 8.32 1.55 -27.86
CA MET A 1 7.49 2.12 -26.78
C MET A 1 7.85 1.38 -25.51
N ASP A 2 8.56 2.02 -24.59
CA ASP A 2 8.83 1.44 -23.28
C ASP A 2 7.50 1.21 -22.58
N GLN A 3 7.09 -0.05 -22.44
CA GLN A 3 5.93 -0.39 -21.64
C GLN A 3 6.24 0.03 -20.21
N CYS A 4 5.53 1.05 -19.72
CA CYS A 4 5.65 1.47 -18.33
C CYS A 4 5.11 0.32 -17.45
N SER A 5 5.99 -0.43 -16.78
CA SER A 5 5.56 -1.48 -15.86
C SER A 5 5.16 -0.84 -14.54
N LEU A 6 3.93 -1.13 -14.08
CA LEU A 6 3.46 -0.71 -12.77
C LEU A 6 3.54 -1.86 -11.77
N TYR A 7 3.86 -1.52 -10.53
CA TYR A 7 3.79 -2.40 -9.39
C TYR A 7 2.67 -1.91 -8.49
N VAL A 8 1.71 -2.79 -8.21
CA VAL A 8 0.58 -2.51 -7.33
C VAL A 8 0.77 -3.30 -6.06
N PHE A 9 0.69 -2.64 -4.91
CA PHE A 9 0.77 -3.28 -3.59
C PHE A 9 -0.52 -2.99 -2.85
N ILE A 10 -1.14 -4.04 -2.30
CA ILE A 10 -2.46 -3.95 -1.67
C ILE A 10 -2.44 -4.73 -0.36
N ASP A 11 -2.89 -4.11 0.71
CA ASP A 11 -3.05 -4.80 1.98
C ASP A 11 -4.32 -4.36 2.71
N ARG A 12 -4.79 -5.20 3.63
CA ARG A 12 -6.05 -5.06 4.34
C ARG A 12 -5.83 -5.00 5.85
N SER A 13 -6.39 -3.97 6.48
CA SER A 13 -6.56 -3.88 7.92
C SER A 13 -8.05 -3.87 8.28
N VAL A 14 -8.59 -5.01 8.71
CA VAL A 14 -10.01 -5.21 9.08
C VAL A 14 -10.97 -4.89 7.92
N ASP A 15 -11.45 -3.67 7.81
CA ASP A 15 -12.41 -3.16 6.82
C ASP A 15 -11.77 -2.12 5.86
N THR A 16 -10.51 -1.76 6.10
CA THR A 16 -9.78 -0.77 5.32
C THR A 16 -8.74 -1.45 4.44
N TYR A 17 -8.79 -1.20 3.15
CA TYR A 17 -7.76 -1.59 2.19
C TYR A 17 -6.90 -0.38 1.85
N ALA A 18 -5.58 -0.58 1.86
CA ALA A 18 -4.65 0.38 1.30
C ALA A 18 -4.10 -0.16 -0.02
N LEU A 19 -3.92 0.74 -0.98
CA LEU A 19 -3.35 0.42 -2.28
C LEU A 19 -2.35 1.51 -2.64
N ILE A 20 -1.15 1.11 -3.05
CA ILE A 20 -0.20 2.00 -3.71
C ILE A 20 0.16 1.45 -5.09
N VAL A 21 0.40 2.37 -6.01
CA VAL A 21 0.91 2.05 -7.35
C VAL A 21 2.21 2.79 -7.57
N VAL A 22 3.19 2.10 -8.12
CA VAL A 22 4.54 2.61 -8.35
C VAL A 22 5.02 2.19 -9.72
N GLU A 23 5.57 3.12 -10.49
CA GLU A 23 6.30 2.80 -11.71
C GLU A 23 7.61 2.07 -11.39
N GLU A 24 7.96 1.06 -12.18
CA GLU A 24 9.17 0.25 -11.99
C GLU A 24 10.44 1.11 -11.82
N ARG A 25 10.59 2.16 -12.63
CA ARG A 25 11.73 3.10 -12.55
C ARG A 25 11.88 3.80 -11.20
N ASN A 26 10.79 3.95 -10.44
CA ASN A 26 10.79 4.61 -9.14
C ASN A 26 11.09 3.65 -7.98
N LEU A 27 11.04 2.33 -8.20
CA LEU A 27 11.24 1.33 -7.14
C LEU A 27 12.58 1.48 -6.40
N PRO A 28 13.73 1.69 -7.06
CA PRO A 28 15.01 1.82 -6.35
C PRO A 28 15.04 3.03 -5.39
N SER A 29 14.52 4.17 -5.83
CA SER A 29 14.46 5.40 -5.02
C SER A 29 13.45 5.28 -3.89
N LEU A 30 12.28 4.70 -4.18
CA LEU A 30 11.26 4.41 -3.19
C LEU A 30 11.82 3.50 -2.08
N ARG A 31 12.45 2.36 -2.44
CA ARG A 31 13.03 1.43 -1.46
C ARG A 31 14.01 2.11 -0.50
N ARG A 32 14.87 2.99 -1.02
CA ARG A 32 15.80 3.78 -0.17
C ARG A 32 15.07 4.70 0.80
N ALA A 33 13.95 5.27 0.39
CA ALA A 33 13.10 6.12 1.23
C ALA A 33 12.29 5.36 2.29
N LEU A 34 12.23 4.01 2.22
CA LEU A 34 11.45 3.16 3.12
C LEU A 34 12.26 2.53 4.27
N LYS A 35 13.52 2.93 4.49
CA LYS A 35 14.35 2.39 5.59
C LYS A 35 13.75 2.57 7.00
N TRP A 36 12.82 3.52 7.17
CA TRP A 36 12.14 3.78 8.43
C TRP A 36 10.92 2.87 8.66
N VAL A 37 10.46 2.16 7.63
CA VAL A 37 9.26 1.31 7.69
C VAL A 37 9.62 0.05 8.45
N VAL A 38 8.85 -0.21 9.50
CA VAL A 38 8.94 -1.40 10.34
C VAL A 38 7.55 -1.97 10.52
N HIS A 39 7.46 -3.24 10.88
CA HIS A 39 6.16 -3.87 11.07
C HIS A 39 5.52 -3.35 12.36
N PHE A 40 4.35 -2.70 12.24
CA PHE A 40 3.64 -2.08 13.36
C PHE A 40 3.46 -3.03 14.56
N LYS A 41 3.12 -4.30 14.28
CA LYS A 41 2.85 -5.33 15.30
C LYS A 41 4.06 -5.69 16.16
N LYS A 42 5.28 -5.32 15.73
CA LYS A 42 6.51 -5.57 16.48
C LYS A 42 6.90 -4.40 17.41
N LEU A 43 6.13 -3.32 17.39
CA LEU A 43 6.40 -2.13 18.19
C LEU A 43 5.76 -2.25 19.58
N SER A 44 6.46 -1.81 20.61
CA SER A 44 5.86 -1.55 21.92
C SER A 44 4.85 -0.40 21.86
N ARG A 45 3.95 -0.29 22.83
CA ARG A 45 2.95 0.80 22.89
C ARG A 45 3.56 2.21 22.76
N ARG A 46 4.74 2.43 23.36
CA ARG A 46 5.45 3.72 23.29
C ARG A 46 5.95 3.97 21.86
N GLU A 47 6.52 2.96 21.23
CA GLU A 47 7.00 3.03 19.85
C GLU A 47 5.86 3.19 18.85
N GLU A 48 4.73 2.49 19.03
CA GLU A 48 3.52 2.65 18.22
C GLU A 48 3.05 4.11 18.22
N LYS A 49 2.95 4.74 19.41
CA LYS A 49 2.52 6.15 19.52
C LYS A 49 3.48 7.08 18.77
N SER A 50 4.79 6.86 18.92
CA SER A 50 5.82 7.62 18.21
C SER A 50 5.74 7.40 16.69
N PHE A 51 5.59 6.14 16.27
CA PHE A 51 5.47 5.74 14.88
C PHE A 51 4.26 6.39 14.22
N LEU A 52 3.07 6.29 14.82
CA LEU A 52 1.85 6.96 14.33
C LEU A 52 2.04 8.48 14.25
N GLY A 53 2.69 9.09 15.25
CA GLY A 53 2.99 10.52 15.23
C GLY A 53 3.87 10.93 14.03
N ALA A 54 4.85 10.10 13.69
CA ALA A 54 5.78 10.35 12.59
C ALA A 54 5.28 9.88 11.22
N PHE A 55 4.35 8.92 11.17
CA PHE A 55 3.95 8.20 9.96
C PHE A 55 3.51 9.14 8.84
N ARG A 56 2.54 10.03 9.10
CA ARG A 56 2.03 11.00 8.11
C ARG A 56 3.16 11.80 7.45
N ARG A 57 4.05 12.38 8.26
CA ARG A 57 5.18 13.18 7.78
C ARG A 57 6.16 12.36 6.95
N ARG A 58 6.43 11.11 7.36
CA ARG A 58 7.33 10.21 6.62
C ARG A 58 6.68 9.73 5.32
N PHE A 59 5.40 9.38 5.34
CA PHE A 59 4.64 8.96 4.16
C PHE A 59 4.56 10.07 3.11
N ARG A 60 4.32 11.32 3.50
CA ARG A 60 4.34 12.47 2.56
C ARG A 60 5.65 12.59 1.79
N LYS A 61 6.79 12.26 2.40
CA LYS A 61 8.10 12.26 1.70
C LYS A 61 8.19 11.15 0.66
N VAL A 62 7.45 10.08 0.84
CA VAL A 62 7.41 8.89 -0.03
C VAL A 62 6.41 9.06 -1.18
N MET A 63 5.30 9.78 -0.96
CA MET A 63 4.25 10.00 -1.97
C MET A 63 4.75 10.51 -3.32
N ARG A 64 5.85 11.26 -3.35
CA ARG A 64 6.47 11.75 -4.60
C ARG A 64 6.88 10.62 -5.55
N TYR A 65 7.15 9.42 -5.02
CA TYR A 65 7.55 8.25 -5.81
C TYR A 65 6.36 7.37 -6.21
N LEU A 66 5.19 7.61 -5.62
CA LEU A 66 3.98 6.83 -5.88
C LEU A 66 3.22 7.45 -7.03
N THR A 67 2.72 6.64 -7.95
CA THR A 67 1.76 7.05 -8.97
C THR A 67 0.40 7.29 -8.32
N TYR A 68 -0.04 6.32 -7.50
CA TYR A 68 -1.29 6.39 -6.75
C TYR A 68 -1.10 5.94 -5.30
N SER A 69 -1.91 6.50 -4.41
CA SER A 69 -2.09 6.03 -3.05
C SER A 69 -3.58 6.13 -2.72
N ARG A 70 -4.25 5.01 -2.48
CA ARG A 70 -5.69 4.94 -2.29
C ARG A 70 -6.03 4.18 -1.03
N LEU A 71 -7.17 4.56 -0.46
CA LEU A 71 -7.84 3.83 0.61
C LEU A 71 -9.22 3.45 0.10
N MET A 72 -9.58 2.19 0.32
CA MET A 72 -10.80 1.59 -0.18
C MET A 72 -11.43 0.74 0.92
N TYR A 73 -12.72 0.48 0.81
CA TYR A 73 -13.48 -0.21 1.87
C TYR A 73 -14.10 -1.52 1.39
N SER A 74 -13.90 -1.87 0.12
CA SER A 74 -14.37 -3.12 -0.48
C SER A 74 -13.41 -3.68 -1.54
N PRO A 75 -13.33 -5.02 -1.70
CA PRO A 75 -12.65 -5.64 -2.83
C PRO A 75 -13.16 -5.15 -4.19
N GLU A 76 -14.44 -4.79 -4.29
CA GLU A 76 -15.08 -4.29 -5.50
C GLU A 76 -14.53 -2.92 -5.92
N GLU A 77 -14.24 -2.02 -4.99
CA GLU A 77 -13.54 -0.76 -5.28
C GLU A 77 -12.14 -1.01 -5.84
N ILE A 78 -11.41 -1.98 -5.28
CA ILE A 78 -10.08 -2.38 -5.77
C ILE A 78 -10.18 -2.87 -7.21
N HIS A 79 -11.15 -3.75 -7.50
CA HIS A 79 -11.35 -4.26 -8.85
C HIS A 79 -11.68 -3.14 -9.84
N ARG A 80 -12.61 -2.23 -9.50
CA ARG A 80 -12.93 -1.07 -10.35
C ARG A 80 -11.71 -0.20 -10.63
N PHE A 81 -10.89 0.06 -9.61
CA PHE A 81 -9.66 0.81 -9.79
C PHE A 81 -8.67 0.08 -10.70
N LEU A 82 -8.42 -1.21 -10.47
CA LEU A 82 -7.49 -2.00 -11.29
C LEU A 82 -7.97 -2.09 -12.76
N SER A 83 -9.27 -2.24 -12.99
CA SER A 83 -9.86 -2.21 -14.34
C SER A 83 -9.72 -0.84 -15.02
N SER A 84 -9.66 0.25 -14.24
CA SER A 84 -9.42 1.59 -14.81
C SER A 84 -7.99 1.79 -15.32
N LEU A 85 -7.03 0.93 -14.94
CA LEU A 85 -5.63 0.98 -15.39
C LEU A 85 -5.40 0.31 -16.77
N ASN A 86 -6.46 0.08 -17.54
CA ASN A 86 -6.65 -0.89 -18.64
C ASN A 86 -5.65 -0.90 -19.82
N LEU A 87 -4.53 -0.16 -19.77
CA LEU A 87 -3.53 -0.05 -20.85
C LEU A 87 -2.10 -0.24 -20.37
N VAL A 88 -1.90 -0.64 -19.11
CA VAL A 88 -0.57 -0.71 -18.49
C VAL A 88 -0.31 -2.11 -17.97
N LYS A 89 0.86 -2.68 -18.27
CA LYS A 89 1.29 -3.95 -17.68
C LYS A 89 1.56 -3.72 -16.20
N TYR A 90 0.83 -4.43 -15.33
CA TYR A 90 1.05 -4.33 -13.89
C TYR A 90 1.26 -5.69 -13.22
N THR A 91 2.08 -5.68 -12.17
CA THR A 91 2.26 -6.80 -11.25
C THR A 91 1.62 -6.44 -9.91
N ILE A 92 0.68 -7.27 -9.44
CA ILE A 92 -0.02 -7.04 -8.17
C ILE A 92 0.59 -7.91 -7.08
N TYR A 93 0.95 -7.29 -5.98
CA TYR A 93 1.32 -7.92 -4.71
C TYR A 93 0.22 -7.64 -3.70
N CYS A 94 -0.30 -8.66 -3.04
CA CYS A 94 -1.28 -8.44 -1.97
C CYS A 94 -1.33 -9.55 -0.94
N ASP A 95 -1.99 -9.28 0.18
CA ASP A 95 -2.32 -10.30 1.19
C ASP A 95 -2.99 -11.54 0.56
N ASP A 96 -2.76 -12.69 1.17
CA ASP A 96 -3.13 -14.02 0.66
C ASP A 96 -4.66 -14.16 0.53
N SER A 97 -5.44 -13.50 1.40
CA SER A 97 -6.91 -13.55 1.35
C SER A 97 -7.46 -12.83 0.11
N LEU A 98 -6.96 -11.62 -0.17
CA LEU A 98 -7.34 -10.83 -1.33
C LEU A 98 -6.81 -11.46 -2.63
N SER A 99 -5.66 -12.11 -2.57
CA SER A 99 -5.03 -12.79 -3.72
C SER A 99 -5.98 -13.79 -4.37
N LYS A 100 -6.68 -14.61 -3.58
CA LYS A 100 -7.65 -15.60 -4.09
C LYS A 100 -8.84 -14.93 -4.79
N TRP A 101 -9.32 -13.81 -4.27
CA TRP A 101 -10.43 -13.07 -4.86
C TRP A 101 -10.02 -12.41 -6.18
N LEU A 102 -8.87 -11.73 -6.21
CA LEU A 102 -8.37 -11.08 -7.42
C LEU A 102 -8.01 -12.09 -8.54
N LYS A 103 -7.45 -13.26 -8.19
CA LYS A 103 -7.20 -14.34 -9.16
C LYS A 103 -8.49 -14.83 -9.83
N ARG A 104 -9.58 -14.97 -9.06
CA ARG A 104 -10.91 -15.31 -9.62
C ARG A 104 -11.47 -14.22 -10.55
N LYS A 105 -11.01 -12.98 -10.41
CA LYS A 105 -11.33 -11.87 -11.32
C LYS A 105 -10.39 -11.80 -12.55
N GLY A 106 -9.49 -12.76 -12.71
CA GLY A 106 -8.57 -12.83 -13.86
C GLY A 106 -7.25 -12.08 -13.67
N TYR A 107 -6.97 -11.53 -12.49
CA TYR A 107 -5.74 -10.79 -12.26
C TYR A 107 -4.55 -11.72 -11.99
N ARG A 108 -3.37 -11.37 -12.53
CA ARG A 108 -2.09 -11.98 -12.16
C ARG A 108 -1.59 -11.38 -10.86
N VAL A 109 -1.69 -12.15 -9.77
CA VAL A 109 -1.36 -11.70 -8.41
C VAL A 109 -0.29 -12.57 -7.77
N ILE A 110 0.68 -11.93 -7.14
CA ILE A 110 1.71 -12.54 -6.29
C ILE A 110 1.27 -12.37 -4.82
N PRO A 111 1.05 -13.46 -4.08
CA PRO A 111 0.70 -13.37 -2.66
C PRO A 111 1.85 -12.78 -1.83
N GLU A 112 1.54 -12.14 -0.70
CA GLU A 112 2.52 -11.51 0.19
C GLU A 112 3.62 -12.52 0.60
N SER A 113 3.23 -13.75 0.91
CA SER A 113 4.12 -14.86 1.25
C SER A 113 5.20 -15.15 0.20
N ARG A 114 4.95 -14.79 -1.08
CA ARG A 114 5.88 -14.95 -2.20
C ARG A 114 6.51 -13.62 -2.64
N THR A 115 6.35 -12.56 -1.87
CA THR A 115 6.93 -11.25 -2.20
C THR A 115 8.45 -11.30 -2.06
N PRO A 116 9.19 -10.92 -3.13
CA PRO A 116 10.64 -10.79 -3.09
C PRO A 116 11.12 -9.90 -1.94
N SER A 117 12.23 -10.26 -1.30
CA SER A 117 12.78 -9.54 -0.13
C SER A 117 13.00 -8.05 -0.39
N ASN A 118 13.41 -7.70 -1.61
CA ASN A 118 13.62 -6.32 -2.05
C ASN A 118 12.33 -5.49 -2.14
N LEU A 119 11.15 -6.12 -2.22
CA LEU A 119 9.84 -5.46 -2.29
C LEU A 119 9.03 -5.54 -1.00
N ARG A 120 9.48 -6.33 0.01
CA ARG A 120 8.76 -6.49 1.28
C ARG A 120 8.52 -5.17 2.03
N SER A 121 9.42 -4.20 1.92
CA SER A 121 9.24 -2.88 2.54
C SER A 121 8.05 -2.10 1.95
N LEU A 122 7.65 -2.37 0.71
CA LEU A 122 6.47 -1.78 0.10
C LEU A 122 5.19 -2.45 0.63
N MET A 123 5.16 -3.78 0.76
CA MET A 123 4.06 -4.47 1.43
C MET A 123 3.87 -3.95 2.86
N LEU A 124 4.96 -3.82 3.62
CA LEU A 124 4.92 -3.23 4.97
C LEU A 124 4.46 -1.77 4.97
N LEU A 125 4.79 -0.98 3.95
CA LEU A 125 4.29 0.39 3.83
C LEU A 125 2.77 0.41 3.69
N VAL A 126 2.22 -0.49 2.87
CA VAL A 126 0.78 -0.60 2.62
C VAL A 126 0.03 -1.14 3.83
N ASP A 127 0.55 -2.16 4.52
CA ASP A 127 0.03 -2.62 5.83
C ASP A 127 -0.07 -1.47 6.82
N ASN A 128 1.04 -0.74 6.98
CA ASN A 128 1.08 0.42 7.86
C ASN A 128 0.10 1.53 7.43
N LEU A 129 -0.10 1.74 6.13
CA LEU A 129 -1.06 2.72 5.62
C LEU A 129 -2.51 2.33 5.93
N ALA A 130 -2.88 1.05 5.70
CA ALA A 130 -4.20 0.54 6.03
C ALA A 130 -4.46 0.64 7.54
N ASN A 131 -3.50 0.18 8.35
CA ASN A 131 -3.59 0.21 9.80
C ASN A 131 -3.64 1.65 10.35
N TYR A 132 -2.78 2.56 9.85
CA TYR A 132 -2.78 3.96 10.24
C TYR A 132 -4.14 4.61 9.96
N SER A 133 -4.67 4.38 8.76
CA SER A 133 -5.94 4.97 8.32
C SER A 133 -7.10 4.46 9.17
N ARG A 134 -7.16 3.15 9.44
CA ARG A 134 -8.12 2.56 10.37
C ARG A 134 -8.05 3.18 11.76
N ILE A 135 -6.84 3.38 12.31
CA ILE A 135 -6.64 3.99 13.63
C ILE A 135 -7.06 5.45 13.64
N MET A 136 -6.70 6.24 12.62
CA MET A 136 -7.09 7.65 12.55
C MET A 136 -8.59 7.81 12.35
N HIS A 137 -9.22 6.93 11.57
CA HIS A 137 -10.66 6.91 11.38
C HIS A 137 -11.38 6.65 12.70
N LYS A 138 -10.97 5.62 13.46
CA LYS A 138 -11.48 5.34 14.81
C LYS A 138 -11.29 6.49 15.80
N LYS A 139 -10.30 7.36 15.58
CA LYS A 139 -10.02 8.55 16.40
C LYS A 139 -10.71 9.82 15.87
N GLY A 140 -11.52 9.73 14.82
CA GLY A 140 -12.18 10.88 14.19
C GLY A 140 -11.24 11.84 13.44
N LYS A 141 -10.00 11.42 13.15
CA LYS A 141 -8.95 12.26 12.54
C LYS A 141 -8.86 12.09 11.03
N LEU A 142 -9.96 12.35 10.33
CA LEU A 142 -10.10 12.12 8.89
C LEU A 142 -9.17 13.02 8.06
N GLU A 143 -8.82 14.20 8.55
CA GLU A 143 -7.89 15.13 7.90
C GLU A 143 -6.51 14.49 7.68
N LYS A 144 -6.07 13.66 8.62
CA LYS A 144 -4.78 12.95 8.53
C LYS A 144 -4.78 11.85 7.49
N ILE A 145 -5.96 11.35 7.12
CA ILE A 145 -6.14 10.31 6.12
C ILE A 145 -6.14 10.92 4.73
N ARG A 146 -6.87 12.03 4.54
CA ARG A 146 -6.99 12.73 3.25
C ARG A 146 -5.63 13.11 2.65
N GLU A 147 -4.68 13.52 3.49
CA GLU A 147 -3.32 13.85 3.07
C GLU A 147 -2.48 12.67 2.54
N LEU A 148 -2.94 11.43 2.75
CA LEU A 148 -2.22 10.22 2.36
C LEU A 148 -2.72 9.63 1.04
N VAL A 149 -3.77 10.21 0.47
CA VAL A 149 -4.39 9.77 -0.78
C VAL A 149 -3.88 10.62 -1.95
N LYS A 150 -3.52 9.96 -3.06
CA LYS A 150 -3.06 10.55 -4.32
C LYS A 150 -3.72 9.83 -5.48
#